data_AF-A0A2A4M3N2-F1
#
_entry.id   AF-A0A2A4M3N2-F1
#
_cell.length_a   1.000
_cell.length_b   1.000
_cell.length_c   1.000
_cell.angle_alpha   90.00
_cell.angle_beta   90.00
_cell.angle_gamma   90.00
#
_symmetry.space_group_name_H-M   'P 1'
#
loop_
_entity.id
_entity.type
_entity.pdbx_description
1 polymer ?
#
loop_
_entity_poly.entity_id
_entity_poly.type
_entity_poly.pdbx_seq_one_letter_code
_entity_poly.pdbx_strand_id
1 'polypeptide(L)'
;HKMYNDQTFIQSAQGLLVREDGRIDDTVLDYLDDVGKEQAMDAIYQAFSSGQVTDRGDLADLTRAGLKYTGANPQANQMFKDIMSSDEYDVRVKWSALREMDDADDATTLQARLNLMQGIQASGDDATDKVVQMYTRQIEAKVNGEEFDMRKEMQSLGTDFWRNAFGRGENRDRGDRGSRGNNRGGTRRNQPTIVPAP
;
A
#
# COMPACT_ATOMS: atom_id res chain seq x y z
N HIS A 1 -28.34 11.45 13.18
CA HIS A 1 -28.19 10.72 14.45
C HIS A 1 -26.76 10.89 14.94
N LYS A 2 -26.57 11.33 16.18
CA LYS A 2 -25.24 11.37 16.82
C LYS A 2 -24.94 9.96 17.33
N MET A 3 -24.05 9.24 16.64
CA MET A 3 -23.40 8.08 17.24
C MET A 3 -22.46 8.63 18.31
N TYR A 4 -22.85 8.45 19.57
CA TYR A 4 -21.97 8.73 20.69
C TYR A 4 -20.73 7.84 20.57
N ASN A 5 -19.58 8.34 21.02
CA ASN A 5 -18.33 7.61 21.20
C ASN A 5 -18.54 6.34 22.04
N ASP A 6 -19.05 5.28 21.43
CA ASP A 6 -19.47 4.06 22.12
C ASP A 6 -18.24 3.16 22.29
N GLN A 7 -17.53 3.39 23.40
CA GLN A 7 -16.38 2.58 23.80
C GLN A 7 -16.74 1.09 23.93
N THR A 8 -18.02 0.79 24.20
CA THR A 8 -18.59 -0.56 24.21
C THR A 8 -18.63 -1.21 22.82
N PHE A 9 -18.86 -0.44 21.76
CA PHE A 9 -18.83 -0.97 20.40
C PHE A 9 -17.41 -1.18 19.89
N ILE A 10 -16.44 -0.34 20.27
CA ILE A 10 -15.01 -0.56 19.95
C ILE A 10 -14.53 -1.93 20.46
N GLN A 11 -14.91 -2.30 21.71
CA GLN A 11 -14.61 -3.61 22.28
C GLN A 11 -15.32 -4.77 21.57
N SER A 12 -16.54 -4.53 21.09
CA SER A 12 -17.30 -5.56 20.36
C SER A 12 -16.75 -5.74 18.93
N ALA A 13 -16.33 -4.64 18.30
CA ALA A 13 -15.73 -4.60 16.97
C ALA A 13 -14.38 -5.34 16.90
N GLN A 14 -13.61 -5.36 17.99
CA GLN A 14 -12.35 -6.13 18.10
C GLN A 14 -12.52 -7.60 17.69
N GLY A 15 -13.58 -8.26 18.17
CA GLY A 15 -13.86 -9.67 17.87
C GLY A 15 -14.48 -9.90 16.49
N LEU A 16 -14.83 -8.84 15.77
CA LEU A 16 -15.49 -8.90 14.45
C LEU A 16 -14.56 -8.45 13.31
N LEU A 17 -13.39 -7.87 13.64
CA LEU A 17 -12.49 -7.28 12.66
C LEU A 17 -11.91 -8.33 11.70
N VAL A 18 -11.56 -9.51 12.19
CA VAL A 18 -11.04 -10.61 11.35
C VAL A 18 -12.12 -11.70 11.26
N ARG A 19 -12.53 -12.00 10.03
CA ARG A 19 -13.51 -13.05 9.72
C ARG A 19 -12.84 -14.43 9.71
N GLU A 20 -13.64 -15.48 9.84
CA GLU A 20 -13.16 -16.87 9.87
C GLU A 20 -12.41 -17.30 8.60
N ASP A 21 -12.65 -16.63 7.47
CA ASP A 21 -11.95 -16.87 6.20
C ASP A 21 -10.60 -16.13 6.08
N GLY A 22 -10.17 -15.44 7.14
CA GLY A 22 -8.91 -14.71 7.19
C GLY A 22 -8.94 -13.36 6.45
N ARG A 23 -10.13 -12.85 6.17
CA ARG A 23 -10.36 -11.51 5.62
C ARG A 23 -10.72 -10.52 6.72
N ILE A 24 -10.50 -9.23 6.47
CA ILE A 24 -11.04 -8.21 7.38
C ILE A 24 -12.51 -7.93 7.07
N ASP A 25 -13.24 -7.44 8.07
CA ASP A 25 -14.52 -6.79 7.86
C ASP A 25 -14.31 -5.28 7.63
N ASP A 26 -14.40 -4.84 6.37
CA ASP A 26 -14.18 -3.44 5.98
C ASP A 26 -15.06 -2.46 6.76
N THR A 27 -16.32 -2.83 7.05
CA THR A 27 -17.23 -1.95 7.80
C THR A 27 -16.78 -1.78 9.25
N VAL A 28 -16.23 -2.85 9.83
CA VAL A 28 -15.65 -2.82 11.17
C VAL A 28 -14.35 -2.01 11.17
N LEU A 29 -13.47 -2.22 10.17
CA LEU A 29 -12.24 -1.44 10.05
C LEU A 29 -12.53 0.06 9.88
N ASP A 30 -13.48 0.42 9.01
CA ASP A 30 -13.90 1.81 8.80
C ASP A 30 -14.39 2.44 10.11
N TYR A 31 -15.22 1.72 10.88
CA TYR A 31 -15.67 2.23 12.19
C TYR A 31 -14.50 2.41 13.17
N LEU A 32 -13.60 1.44 13.23
CA LEU A 32 -12.43 1.49 14.12
C LEU A 32 -11.50 2.65 13.73
N ASP A 33 -11.29 2.89 12.44
CA ASP A 33 -10.45 3.97 11.92
C ASP A 33 -11.08 5.36 12.12
N ASP A 34 -12.35 5.54 11.77
CA ASP A 34 -13.02 6.84 11.81
C ASP A 34 -13.53 7.24 13.20
N VAL A 35 -14.09 6.29 13.95
CA VAL A 35 -14.73 6.53 15.25
C VAL A 35 -13.82 6.11 16.39
N GLY A 36 -13.27 4.89 16.32
CA GLY A 36 -12.39 4.35 17.36
C GLY A 36 -11.05 5.07 17.45
N LYS A 37 -10.51 5.48 16.30
CA LYS A 37 -9.24 6.19 16.16
C LYS A 37 -8.11 5.49 16.92
N GLU A 38 -7.30 6.24 17.67
CA GLU A 38 -6.21 5.68 18.47
C GLU A 38 -6.70 4.64 19.49
N GLN A 39 -7.93 4.75 19.98
CA GLN A 39 -8.50 3.80 20.96
C GLN A 39 -8.74 2.41 20.33
N ALA A 40 -8.79 2.32 19.00
CA ALA A 40 -8.88 1.06 18.27
C ALA A 40 -7.52 0.38 18.07
N MET A 41 -6.40 0.99 18.48
CA MET A 41 -5.07 0.44 18.19
C MET A 41 -4.84 -0.96 18.77
N ASP A 42 -5.40 -1.27 19.94
CA ASP A 42 -5.37 -2.63 20.48
C ASP A 42 -5.98 -3.65 19.51
N ALA A 43 -7.11 -3.30 18.90
CA ALA A 43 -7.82 -4.15 17.93
C ALA A 43 -6.99 -4.36 16.67
N ILE A 44 -6.52 -3.25 16.11
CA ILE A 44 -5.80 -3.21 14.84
C ILE A 44 -4.47 -3.97 14.99
N TYR A 45 -3.77 -3.74 16.10
CA TYR A 45 -2.51 -4.43 16.39
C TYR A 45 -2.71 -5.93 16.64
N GLN A 46 -3.76 -6.33 17.37
CA GLN A 46 -4.08 -7.74 17.55
C GLN A 46 -4.40 -8.43 16.21
N ALA A 47 -5.21 -7.81 15.36
CA ALA A 47 -5.50 -8.36 14.03
C ALA A 47 -4.24 -8.51 13.18
N PHE A 48 -3.37 -7.49 13.17
CA PHE A 48 -2.10 -7.51 12.45
C PHE A 48 -1.15 -8.61 12.96
N SER A 49 -0.92 -8.65 14.27
CA SER A 49 0.04 -9.56 14.90
C SER A 49 -0.44 -11.01 14.99
N SER A 50 -1.74 -11.27 14.78
CA SER A 50 -2.31 -12.61 14.82
C SER A 50 -1.86 -13.52 13.67
N GLY A 51 -1.44 -12.95 12.54
CA GLY A 51 -1.20 -13.68 11.29
C GLY A 51 -2.47 -14.26 10.64
N GLN A 52 -3.66 -13.93 11.15
CA GLN A 52 -4.94 -14.43 10.62
C GLN A 52 -5.40 -13.67 9.37
N VAL A 53 -4.94 -12.44 9.16
CA VAL A 53 -5.25 -11.65 7.96
C VAL A 53 -4.38 -12.11 6.81
N THR A 54 -4.95 -12.87 5.88
CA THR A 54 -4.21 -13.53 4.79
C THR A 54 -4.38 -12.86 3.44
N ASP A 55 -5.46 -12.08 3.24
CA ASP A 55 -5.62 -11.27 2.05
C ASP A 55 -4.68 -10.05 2.09
N ARG A 56 -3.96 -9.82 0.99
CA ARG A 56 -2.94 -8.76 0.92
C ARG A 56 -3.53 -7.36 0.87
N GLY A 57 -4.72 -7.20 0.28
CA GLY A 57 -5.43 -5.93 0.26
C GLY A 57 -5.90 -5.57 1.66
N ASP A 58 -6.56 -6.53 2.30
CA ASP A 58 -7.05 -6.43 3.67
C ASP A 58 -5.91 -6.09 4.66
N LEU A 59 -4.76 -6.76 4.55
CA LEU A 59 -3.57 -6.45 5.36
C LEU A 59 -3.04 -5.03 5.10
N ALA A 60 -3.05 -4.56 3.86
CA ALA A 60 -2.60 -3.22 3.51
C ALA A 60 -3.53 -2.14 4.09
N ASP A 61 -4.84 -2.39 4.10
CA ASP A 61 -5.83 -1.47 4.67
C ASP A 61 -5.74 -1.45 6.19
N LEU A 62 -5.59 -2.62 6.83
CA LEU A 62 -5.34 -2.72 8.27
C LEU A 62 -4.05 -1.99 8.69
N THR A 63 -2.98 -2.18 7.93
CA THR A 63 -1.70 -1.51 8.15
C THR A 63 -1.85 0.00 8.04
N ARG A 64 -2.57 0.49 7.03
CA ARG A 64 -2.80 1.93 6.86
C ARG A 64 -3.57 2.52 8.05
N ALA A 65 -4.63 1.86 8.50
CA ALA A 65 -5.40 2.31 9.66
C ALA A 65 -4.53 2.39 10.93
N GLY A 66 -3.67 1.39 11.17
CA GLY A 66 -2.79 1.35 12.34
C GLY A 66 -1.65 2.37 12.30
N LEU A 67 -1.00 2.53 11.16
CA LEU A 67 0.22 3.34 11.03
C LEU A 67 -0.01 4.85 11.13
N LYS A 68 -1.25 5.34 10.96
CA LYS A 68 -1.64 6.74 11.23
C LYS A 68 -1.17 7.23 12.60
N TYR A 69 -1.20 6.34 13.59
CA TYR A 69 -0.87 6.68 14.98
C TYR A 69 0.62 6.51 15.33
N THR A 70 1.47 6.20 14.35
CA THR A 70 2.91 6.10 14.56
C THR A 70 3.47 7.44 15.03
N GLY A 71 4.33 7.42 16.04
CA GLY A 71 4.85 8.58 16.74
C GLY A 71 4.09 8.93 18.03
N ALA A 72 2.79 8.62 18.11
CA ALA A 72 1.95 8.86 19.28
C ALA A 72 1.65 7.57 20.06
N ASN A 73 1.42 6.46 19.35
CA ASN A 73 0.96 5.22 19.94
C ASN A 73 2.07 4.12 19.93
N PRO A 74 2.37 3.47 21.07
CA PRO A 74 3.41 2.43 21.14
C PRO A 74 3.15 1.20 20.27
N GLN A 75 1.89 0.79 20.08
CA GLN A 75 1.55 -0.36 19.22
C GLN A 75 1.71 -0.02 17.75
N ALA A 76 1.34 1.20 17.34
CA ALA A 76 1.61 1.68 15.98
C ALA A 76 3.12 1.73 15.70
N ASN A 77 3.91 2.22 16.68
CA ASN A 77 5.38 2.21 16.59
C ASN A 77 5.94 0.79 16.45
N GLN A 78 5.37 -0.18 17.15
CA GLN A 78 5.79 -1.57 17.06
C GLN A 78 5.40 -2.17 15.71
N MET A 79 4.16 -1.97 15.26
CA MET A 79 3.68 -2.40 13.94
C MET A 79 4.58 -1.88 12.82
N PHE A 80 4.96 -0.61 12.86
CA PHE A 80 5.90 -0.03 11.90
C PHE A 80 7.24 -0.77 11.88
N LYS A 81 7.82 -1.04 13.06
CA LYS A 81 9.09 -1.77 13.18
C LYS A 81 8.98 -3.19 12.64
N ASP A 82 7.91 -3.89 12.99
CA ASP A 82 7.67 -5.27 12.54
C ASP A 82 7.58 -5.31 11.01
N ILE A 83 6.87 -4.37 10.40
CA ILE A 83 6.77 -4.24 8.94
C ILE A 83 8.14 -4.02 8.29
N MET A 84 8.92 -3.08 8.83
CA MET A 84 10.20 -2.72 8.24
C MET A 84 11.25 -3.83 8.39
N SER A 85 11.24 -4.55 9.51
CA SER A 85 12.19 -5.64 9.81
C SER A 85 11.84 -6.98 9.17
N SER A 86 10.59 -7.19 8.73
CA SER A 86 10.15 -8.47 8.17
C SER A 86 10.58 -8.62 6.71
N ASP A 87 11.07 -9.82 6.37
CA ASP A 87 11.35 -10.22 4.98
C ASP A 87 10.07 -10.69 4.24
N GLU A 88 8.96 -10.88 4.95
CA GLU A 88 7.70 -11.33 4.38
C GLU A 88 6.97 -10.21 3.62
N TYR A 89 7.22 -8.96 4.00
CA TYR A 89 6.61 -7.80 3.37
C TYR A 89 7.46 -7.28 2.23
N ASP A 90 6.85 -7.25 1.04
CA ASP A 90 7.48 -6.68 -0.13
C ASP A 90 7.62 -5.15 -0.03
N VAL A 91 8.37 -4.59 -0.98
CA VAL A 91 8.65 -3.16 -1.06
C VAL A 91 7.38 -2.30 -1.16
N ARG A 92 6.23 -2.82 -1.60
CA ARG A 92 4.98 -2.03 -1.66
C ARG A 92 4.38 -1.80 -0.29
N VAL A 93 4.38 -2.83 0.54
CA VAL A 93 3.88 -2.74 1.92
C VAL A 93 4.82 -1.82 2.70
N LYS A 94 6.13 -2.04 2.61
CA LYS A 94 7.13 -1.16 3.24
C LYS A 94 7.03 0.28 2.73
N TRP A 95 6.87 0.51 1.44
CA TRP A 95 6.65 1.86 0.88
C TRP A 95 5.40 2.51 1.46
N SER A 96 4.29 1.77 1.57
CA SER A 96 3.03 2.31 2.12
C SER A 96 3.20 2.74 3.57
N ALA A 97 3.94 1.95 4.35
CA ALA A 97 4.30 2.30 5.72
C ALA A 97 5.18 3.57 5.78
N LEU A 98 6.23 3.65 4.94
CA LEU A 98 7.11 4.82 4.89
C LEU A 98 6.38 6.09 4.44
N ARG A 99 5.42 5.97 3.52
CA ARG A 99 4.57 7.08 3.10
C ARG A 99 3.70 7.59 4.25
N GLU A 100 3.14 6.68 5.04
CA GLU A 100 2.33 7.06 6.20
C GLU A 100 3.17 7.84 7.22
N MET A 101 4.45 7.52 7.38
CA MET A 101 5.35 8.25 8.29
C MET A 101 5.51 9.73 7.90
N ASP A 102 5.47 10.05 6.61
CA ASP A 102 5.51 11.43 6.12
C ASP A 102 4.16 12.16 6.27
N ASP A 103 3.05 11.45 6.47
CA ASP A 103 1.70 12.04 6.60
C ASP A 103 1.46 12.56 8.03
N ALA A 104 2.22 13.59 8.41
CA ALA A 104 2.04 14.37 9.63
C ALA A 104 2.56 15.80 9.41
N ASP A 105 1.94 16.74 10.10
CA ASP A 105 2.32 18.16 10.09
C ASP A 105 2.75 18.68 11.46
N ASP A 106 2.48 17.95 12.55
CA ASP A 106 2.87 18.38 13.88
C ASP A 106 4.31 17.95 14.23
N ALA A 107 5.07 18.87 14.82
CA ALA A 107 6.49 18.68 15.06
C ALA A 107 6.80 17.52 16.03
N THR A 108 5.91 17.25 16.99
CA THR A 108 6.12 16.18 17.97
C THR A 108 6.01 14.80 17.33
N THR A 109 4.95 14.57 16.55
CA THR A 109 4.77 13.33 15.78
C THR A 109 5.87 13.17 14.74
N LEU A 110 6.21 14.22 13.99
CA LEU A 110 7.28 14.18 13.00
C LEU A 110 8.63 13.81 13.63
N GLN A 111 8.97 14.39 14.79
CA GLN A 111 10.21 14.04 15.50
C GLN A 111 10.21 12.57 15.97
N ALA A 112 9.09 12.09 16.51
CA ALA A 112 8.98 10.70 16.94
C ALA A 112 9.07 9.73 15.76
N ARG A 113 8.45 10.05 14.62
CA ARG A 113 8.53 9.29 13.38
C ARG A 113 9.95 9.31 12.79
N LEU A 114 10.64 10.45 12.81
CA LEU A 114 12.03 10.55 12.39
C LEU A 114 12.94 9.62 13.20
N ASN A 115 12.78 9.59 14.52
CA ASN A 115 13.56 8.70 15.39
C ASN A 115 13.32 7.22 15.07
N LEU A 116 12.08 6.85 14.72
CA LEU A 116 11.76 5.49 14.28
C LEU A 116 12.43 5.15 12.93
N MET A 117 12.36 6.08 11.97
CA MET A 117 12.96 5.94 10.65
C MET A 117 14.48 5.78 10.71
N GLN A 118 15.15 6.56 11.55
CA GLN A 118 16.59 6.48 11.79
C GLN A 118 17.02 5.17 12.47
N GLY A 119 16.09 4.48 13.14
CA GLY A 119 16.31 3.18 13.77
C GLY A 119 16.14 1.98 12.83
N ILE A 120 15.72 2.19 11.58
CA ILE A 120 15.56 1.11 10.60
C ILE A 120 16.94 0.58 10.20
N GLN A 121 17.14 -0.72 10.33
CA GLN A 121 18.34 -1.38 9.84
C GLN A 121 18.29 -1.51 8.32
N ALA A 122 19.46 -1.39 7.68
CA ALA A 122 19.57 -1.61 6.24
C ALA A 122 19.08 -3.03 5.91
N SER A 123 18.18 -3.15 4.93
CA SER A 123 17.63 -4.45 4.53
C SER A 123 18.60 -5.24 3.65
N GLY A 124 19.67 -4.61 3.17
CA GLY A 124 20.59 -5.19 2.18
C GLY A 124 20.02 -5.21 0.76
N ASP A 125 18.83 -4.63 0.57
CA ASP A 125 18.22 -4.38 -0.73
C ASP A 125 18.33 -2.89 -1.06
N ASP A 126 19.19 -2.57 -2.04
CA ASP A 126 19.49 -1.18 -2.43
C ASP A 126 18.24 -0.37 -2.77
N ALA A 127 17.20 -1.01 -3.30
CA ALA A 127 15.96 -0.35 -3.65
C ALA A 127 15.20 0.10 -2.39
N THR A 128 14.98 -0.82 -1.45
CA THR A 128 14.30 -0.55 -0.17
C THR A 128 15.08 0.47 0.65
N ASP A 129 16.41 0.32 0.75
CA ASP A 129 17.27 1.22 1.53
C ASP A 129 17.23 2.67 0.97
N LYS A 130 17.19 2.84 -0.35
CA LYS A 130 17.02 4.17 -0.97
C LYS A 130 15.68 4.81 -0.63
N VAL A 131 14.60 4.02 -0.62
CA VAL A 131 13.26 4.53 -0.28
C VAL A 131 13.20 4.95 1.18
N VAL A 132 13.77 4.16 2.09
CA VAL A 132 13.89 4.52 3.50
C VAL A 132 14.64 5.84 3.64
N GLN A 133 15.83 5.95 3.03
CA GLN A 133 16.62 7.19 3.08
C GLN A 133 15.91 8.41 2.50
N MET A 134 15.14 8.24 1.42
CA MET A 134 14.36 9.30 0.82
C MET A 134 13.29 9.82 1.80
N TYR A 135 12.48 8.95 2.39
CA TYR A 135 11.44 9.36 3.35
C TYR A 135 12.05 9.89 4.66
N THR A 136 13.17 9.33 5.13
CA THR A 136 13.88 9.87 6.30
C THR A 136 14.31 11.32 6.08
N ARG A 137 14.91 11.62 4.92
CA ARG A 137 15.34 13.00 4.58
C ARG A 137 14.16 13.96 4.40
N GLN A 138 13.06 13.48 3.82
CA GLN A 138 11.81 14.25 3.70
C GLN A 138 11.25 14.62 5.08
N ILE A 139 11.18 13.67 6.02
CA ILE A 139 10.69 13.94 7.38
C ILE A 139 11.66 14.87 8.13
N GLU A 140 12.98 14.66 7.97
CA GLU A 140 14.00 15.53 8.56
C GLU A 140 13.87 16.98 8.06
N ALA A 141 13.65 17.18 6.76
CA ALA A 141 13.41 18.51 6.20
C ALA A 141 12.14 19.15 6.79
N LYS A 142 11.03 18.40 6.92
CA LYS A 142 9.81 18.89 7.59
C LYS A 142 10.06 19.29 9.04
N VAL A 143 10.80 18.49 9.80
CA VAL A 143 11.19 18.80 11.19
C VAL A 143 12.00 20.09 11.26
N ASN A 144 12.90 20.32 10.29
CA ASN A 144 13.76 21.50 10.23
C ASN A 144 13.10 22.73 9.59
N GLY A 145 11.91 22.58 9.00
CA GLY A 145 11.26 23.64 8.21
C GLY A 145 11.95 23.93 6.88
N GLU A 146 12.64 22.94 6.32
CA GLU A 146 13.38 23.03 5.06
C GLU A 146 12.55 22.54 3.87
N GLU A 147 12.84 23.05 2.68
CA GLU A 147 12.24 22.56 1.44
C GLU A 147 12.91 21.24 1.00
N PHE A 148 12.10 20.25 0.65
CA PHE A 148 12.58 18.99 0.10
C PHE A 148 11.80 18.62 -1.16
N ASP A 149 12.53 18.43 -2.27
CA ASP A 149 11.94 18.05 -3.56
C ASP A 149 11.77 16.53 -3.65
N MET A 150 10.70 16.05 -3.01
CA MET A 150 10.32 14.62 -3.04
C MET A 150 10.10 14.12 -4.47
N ARG A 151 9.65 14.99 -5.38
CA ARG A 151 9.43 14.61 -6.78
C ARG A 151 10.75 14.29 -7.47
N LYS A 152 11.77 15.10 -7.26
CA LYS A 152 13.11 14.86 -7.81
C LYS A 152 13.75 13.60 -7.23
N GLU A 153 13.63 13.36 -5.94
CA GLU A 153 14.13 12.14 -5.31
C GLU A 153 13.41 10.90 -5.86
N MET A 154 12.08 10.93 -6.01
CA MET A 154 11.32 9.85 -6.66
C MET A 154 11.74 9.58 -8.11
N GLN A 155 12.10 10.63 -8.87
CA GLN A 155 12.63 10.47 -10.23
C GLN A 155 14.00 9.78 -10.23
N SER A 156 14.81 10.00 -9.20
CA SER A 156 16.15 9.41 -9.08
C SER A 156 16.16 7.90 -8.85
N LEU A 157 15.05 7.32 -8.36
CA LEU A 157 14.91 5.87 -8.17
C LEU A 157 14.96 5.09 -9.50
N GLY A 158 14.66 5.74 -10.62
CA GLY A 158 14.75 5.15 -11.96
C GLY A 158 13.57 4.25 -12.33
N THR A 159 13.37 4.03 -13.63
CA THR A 159 12.22 3.27 -14.17
C THR A 159 12.21 1.81 -13.73
N ASP A 160 13.38 1.20 -13.56
CA ASP A 160 13.50 -0.21 -13.20
C ASP A 160 13.05 -0.47 -11.75
N PHE A 161 13.34 0.47 -10.84
CA PHE A 161 12.77 0.45 -9.49
C PHE A 161 11.25 0.41 -9.55
N TRP A 162 10.62 1.34 -10.28
CA TRP A 162 9.16 1.41 -10.36
C TRP A 162 8.55 0.17 -11.01
N ARG A 163 9.22 -0.41 -12.02
CA ARG A 163 8.80 -1.67 -12.64
C ARG A 163 8.88 -2.83 -11.64
N ASN A 164 9.96 -2.96 -10.89
CA ASN A 164 10.14 -4.06 -9.96
C ASN A 164 9.28 -3.91 -8.71
N ALA A 165 9.19 -2.71 -8.16
CA ALA A 165 8.42 -2.40 -6.97
C ALA A 165 6.91 -2.39 -7.22
N PHE A 166 6.45 -1.82 -8.34
CA PHE A 166 5.02 -1.57 -8.59
C PHE A 166 4.49 -2.13 -9.92
N GLY A 167 5.33 -2.78 -10.73
CA GLY A 167 4.88 -3.45 -11.95
C GLY A 167 3.89 -4.56 -11.62
N ARG A 168 2.78 -4.63 -12.38
CA ARG A 168 1.91 -5.82 -12.31
C ARG A 168 2.77 -7.02 -12.66
N GLY A 169 2.76 -8.05 -11.81
CA GLY A 169 3.37 -9.33 -12.13
C GLY A 169 2.93 -9.73 -13.52
N GLU A 170 3.85 -9.75 -14.47
CA GLU A 170 3.59 -10.32 -15.77
C GLU A 170 3.25 -11.78 -15.52
N ASN A 171 1.97 -12.12 -15.65
CA ASN A 171 1.56 -13.49 -15.93
C ASN A 171 2.46 -14.01 -17.05
N ARG A 172 3.45 -14.84 -16.69
CA ARG A 172 4.26 -15.64 -17.62
C ARG A 172 3.45 -16.78 -18.24
N ASP A 173 2.15 -16.55 -18.45
CA ASP A 173 1.19 -17.40 -19.12
C ASP A 173 0.39 -16.59 -20.16
N ARG A 174 1.08 -15.77 -20.96
CA ARG A 174 0.65 -15.53 -22.34
C ARG A 174 1.45 -16.44 -23.24
N GLY A 175 1.04 -17.71 -23.24
CA GLY A 175 1.30 -18.58 -24.37
C GLY A 175 0.89 -17.89 -25.67
N ASP A 176 1.85 -17.88 -26.59
CA ASP A 176 1.62 -18.04 -28.02
C ASP A 176 0.41 -17.28 -28.60
N ARG A 177 0.56 -15.97 -28.81
CA ARG A 177 -0.16 -15.31 -29.92
C ARG A 177 0.80 -15.17 -31.09
N GLY A 178 0.90 -16.27 -31.82
CA GLY A 178 1.63 -16.38 -33.07
C GLY A 178 1.35 -15.23 -34.05
N SER A 179 2.39 -14.97 -34.84
CA SER A 179 2.38 -14.40 -36.17
C SER A 179 1.00 -14.09 -36.75
N ARG A 180 0.55 -12.83 -36.63
CA ARG A 180 -0.45 -12.29 -37.56
C ARG A 180 0.25 -11.52 -38.67
N GLY A 181 0.81 -12.29 -39.58
CA GLY A 181 0.97 -11.86 -40.96
C GLY A 181 -0.40 -11.80 -41.65
N ASN A 182 -0.62 -10.70 -42.37
CA ASN A 182 -1.43 -10.52 -43.57
C ASN A 182 -2.90 -10.99 -43.67
N ASN A 183 -3.66 -10.06 -44.28
CA ASN A 183 -4.76 -10.26 -45.22
C ASN A 183 -6.16 -10.57 -44.66
N ARG A 184 -7.03 -9.54 -44.67
CA ARG A 184 -8.09 -9.38 -45.71
C ARG A 184 -9.02 -8.22 -45.38
N GLY A 185 -8.90 -7.15 -46.17
CA GLY A 185 -9.94 -6.15 -46.39
C GLY A 185 -9.89 -5.76 -47.87
N GLY A 186 -10.64 -6.49 -48.71
CA GLY A 186 -10.60 -6.27 -50.16
C GLY A 186 -11.34 -7.36 -50.94
N THR A 187 -12.66 -7.48 -50.73
CA THR A 187 -13.52 -8.23 -51.66
C THR A 187 -14.10 -7.24 -52.65
N ARG A 188 -13.79 -7.42 -53.94
CA ARG A 188 -14.71 -7.24 -55.08
C ARG A 188 -13.98 -7.62 -56.38
N ARG A 189 -14.25 -8.83 -56.87
CA ARG A 189 -13.89 -9.29 -58.22
C ARG A 189 -15.02 -8.95 -59.19
N ASN A 190 -14.60 -8.58 -60.39
CA ASN A 190 -15.18 -8.85 -61.71
C ASN A 190 -16.28 -7.94 -62.29
N GLN A 191 -15.97 -7.51 -63.51
CA GLN A 191 -16.68 -6.77 -64.55
C GLN A 191 -17.72 -7.66 -65.32
N PRO A 192 -18.48 -7.13 -66.31
CA PRO A 192 -19.93 -7.37 -66.45
C PRO A 192 -20.41 -8.31 -67.59
N THR A 193 -21.72 -8.61 -67.54
CA THR A 193 -22.72 -8.99 -68.57
C THR A 193 -22.59 -10.32 -69.35
N ILE A 194 -23.69 -11.10 -69.41
CA ILE A 194 -24.40 -11.58 -70.63
C ILE A 194 -25.72 -12.28 -70.18
N VAL A 195 -26.84 -11.85 -70.76
CA VAL A 195 -28.15 -12.55 -70.76
C VAL A 195 -28.22 -13.53 -71.93
N PRO A 196 -28.95 -14.65 -71.79
CA PRO A 196 -29.89 -15.02 -72.85
C PRO A 196 -31.28 -15.40 -72.30
N ALA A 197 -32.27 -15.16 -73.15
CA ALA A 197 -33.70 -15.43 -72.96
C ALA A 197 -34.07 -16.90 -73.27
N PRO A 198 -35.37 -17.23 -73.17
CA PRO A 198 -35.97 -18.14 -72.20
C PRO A 198 -35.50 -19.60 -72.27
#